data_AF-K5VHH7-F1
#
_entry.id   AF-K5VHH7-F1
#
_cell.length_a   1.000
_cell.length_b   1.000
_cell.length_c   1.000
_cell.angle_alpha   90.00
_cell.angle_beta   90.00
_cell.angle_gamma   90.00
#
_symmetry.space_group_name_H-M   'P 1'
#
loop_
_entity.id
_entity.type
_entity.pdbx_description
1 polymer ?
#
loop_
_entity_poly.entity_id
_entity_poly.type
_entity_poly.pdbx_seq_one_letter_code
_entity_poly.pdbx_strand_id
1 'polypeptide(L)'
;MKGCFQSLLPKIKIGYRRAAPAVERSHSDKAEQDAVPSPSSDVTLRDPFARDVSDSGLSLCCGSFKQNEKLPDDVNMLPTYSSDDMTYDGTLSEKIFLTVASVIDGLHDDLRKLSLDIWEHPEVGYEEYHAHDTLTAFMACHGFSVTTHCLGLETAWRAEYTHGSGGRVIGLQSEMDALLGLGHACGHNLIAISGVAIALALKAALEAHDIAGKIVLLGTPAEEHGGGKIALLKRGAYQDMDVCLMCHPGPGRPNGTTVQPWTAVQNLEVEYTGRTAHAAYAPWDGRNALDAAVLAYSSVSVLRQQVKPTHRIHGVIDAQPDWEPNVIPGSSKMRWAVRALTWTELESLRDRVIDCLEAAGRASACTVKIGVGVGYKDCRENSVLGASPSQGPLGPLAGFSGRLTRVPDTAEEYVRVARTWQGRPAEILDETLQASTDLGDVSYVVPCLEPVYTVPTEEGGSNHTAKFAESARTLEAHAATLATSKCLAITALRVLVDAAFYQKVRDAFDAQRRQEDRTGDKQRN
;
A
#
# COMPACT_ATOMS: atom_id res chain seq x y z
N MET A 1 -7.22 3.52 -33.04
CA MET A 1 -7.15 4.76 -33.85
C MET A 1 -6.09 5.65 -33.23
N LYS A 2 -5.14 6.12 -34.02
CA LYS A 2 -3.94 6.87 -33.57
C LYS A 2 -4.28 8.32 -33.29
N GLY A 3 -3.73 8.87 -32.20
CA GLY A 3 -3.54 10.31 -32.03
C GLY A 3 -3.94 10.85 -30.66
N CYS A 4 -3.03 10.79 -29.68
CA CYS A 4 -2.98 11.78 -28.61
C CYS A 4 -1.63 11.69 -27.86
N PHE A 5 -0.54 12.08 -28.50
CA PHE A 5 0.73 12.38 -27.80
C PHE A 5 1.50 13.38 -28.65
N GLN A 6 1.21 14.67 -28.47
CA GLN A 6 2.19 15.73 -28.72
C GLN A 6 1.74 17.06 -28.11
N SER A 7 2.72 17.69 -27.44
CA SER A 7 2.79 19.07 -26.97
C SER A 7 2.10 19.41 -25.65
N LEU A 8 2.92 19.57 -24.60
CA LEU A 8 3.02 20.78 -23.77
C LEU A 8 4.13 20.57 -22.71
N LEU A 9 5.33 21.12 -22.95
CA LEU A 9 6.36 21.30 -21.93
C LEU A 9 6.69 22.80 -21.87
N PRO A 10 6.54 23.48 -20.72
CA PRO A 10 7.15 24.78 -20.51
C PRO A 10 8.62 24.63 -20.06
N LYS A 11 9.49 25.38 -20.74
CA LYS A 11 10.93 25.46 -20.46
C LYS A 11 11.18 26.07 -19.07
N ILE A 12 11.68 25.28 -18.12
CA ILE A 12 12.27 25.79 -16.87
C ILE A 12 13.80 25.75 -17.01
N LYS A 13 14.43 26.94 -16.92
CA LYS A 13 15.89 27.11 -16.86
C LYS A 13 16.36 26.78 -15.45
N ILE A 14 17.05 25.64 -15.27
CA ILE A 14 17.80 25.34 -14.05
C ILE A 14 19.22 25.89 -14.21
N GLY A 15 19.54 26.93 -13.44
CA GLY A 15 20.89 27.48 -13.35
C GLY A 15 21.73 26.70 -12.35
N TYR A 16 22.67 25.89 -12.84
CA TYR A 16 23.73 25.30 -12.03
C TYR A 16 24.74 26.40 -11.61
N ARG A 17 24.78 26.76 -10.33
CA ARG A 17 25.92 27.50 -9.75
C ARG A 17 26.96 26.48 -9.28
N ARG A 18 28.10 26.43 -9.99
CA ARG A 18 29.35 25.81 -9.52
C ARG A 18 29.93 26.66 -8.38
N ALA A 19 30.17 26.05 -7.23
CA ALA A 19 31.07 26.60 -6.21
C ALA A 19 32.49 26.03 -6.44
N ALA A 20 33.48 26.92 -6.47
CA ALA A 20 34.91 26.63 -6.60
C ALA A 20 35.57 26.47 -5.20
N PRO A 21 36.80 25.93 -5.10
CA PRO A 21 37.26 25.16 -3.94
C PRO A 21 38.14 25.91 -2.93
N ALA A 22 38.22 25.28 -1.76
CA ALA A 22 39.31 25.12 -0.79
C ALA A 22 40.36 26.23 -0.57
N VAL A 23 40.52 26.58 0.71
CA VAL A 23 41.57 27.44 1.27
C VAL A 23 42.77 26.60 1.70
N GLU A 24 43.96 27.04 1.31
CA GLU A 24 45.29 26.53 1.69
C GLU A 24 45.69 26.80 3.15
N ARG A 25 46.53 25.92 3.69
CA ARG A 25 47.69 26.13 4.61
C ARG A 25 48.10 24.74 5.14
N SER A 26 49.35 24.35 5.38
CA SER A 26 50.71 24.75 5.00
C SER A 26 51.62 23.66 5.61
N HIS A 27 52.68 23.29 4.90
CA HIS A 27 53.66 22.22 5.21
C HIS A 27 54.36 22.25 6.58
N SER A 28 54.72 21.06 7.08
CA SER A 28 56.07 20.77 7.62
C SER A 28 56.39 19.26 7.59
N ASP A 29 57.64 18.96 7.23
CA ASP A 29 58.23 17.71 6.71
C ASP A 29 58.60 16.58 7.71
N LYS A 30 58.68 15.33 7.18
CA LYS A 30 59.86 14.40 7.10
C LYS A 30 59.44 12.91 7.13
N ALA A 31 59.63 12.16 6.02
CA ALA A 31 60.66 11.10 5.72
C ALA A 31 60.37 9.74 6.43
N GLU A 32 60.39 8.53 5.84
CA GLU A 32 61.21 7.80 4.83
C GLU A 32 60.32 6.78 4.05
N GLN A 33 60.40 6.63 2.72
CA GLN A 33 61.18 5.65 1.91
C GLN A 33 61.00 4.14 2.23
N ASP A 34 60.34 3.41 1.33
CA ASP A 34 60.91 2.24 0.63
C ASP A 34 59.99 1.71 -0.50
N ALA A 35 60.60 1.18 -1.56
CA ALA A 35 60.00 0.84 -2.86
C ALA A 35 60.17 -0.67 -3.22
N VAL A 36 59.08 -1.30 -3.70
CA VAL A 36 58.92 -2.18 -4.91
C VAL A 36 59.80 -3.48 -5.00
N PRO A 37 59.32 -4.69 -5.43
CA PRO A 37 58.55 -4.94 -6.67
C PRO A 37 57.46 -6.04 -6.70
N SER A 38 56.64 -5.93 -7.75
CA SER A 38 55.69 -6.90 -8.33
C SER A 38 56.34 -8.10 -9.03
N PRO A 39 55.59 -9.20 -9.23
CA PRO A 39 55.71 -9.96 -10.48
C PRO A 39 54.38 -10.19 -11.22
N SER A 40 54.53 -10.27 -12.54
CA SER A 40 53.60 -10.58 -13.61
C SER A 40 53.09 -12.03 -13.63
N SER A 41 51.86 -12.24 -14.13
CA SER A 41 51.60 -13.18 -15.25
C SER A 41 50.15 -13.09 -15.78
N ASP A 42 50.06 -13.34 -17.09
CA ASP A 42 48.91 -13.27 -17.99
C ASP A 42 47.69 -14.10 -17.60
N VAL A 43 46.49 -13.50 -17.74
CA VAL A 43 45.28 -14.21 -18.20
C VAL A 43 44.48 -13.29 -19.12
N THR A 44 44.32 -13.73 -20.37
CA THR A 44 43.52 -13.08 -21.41
C THR A 44 42.04 -13.42 -21.24
N LEU A 45 41.19 -12.41 -21.00
CA LEU A 45 39.73 -12.52 -21.11
C LEU A 45 39.30 -11.96 -22.47
N ARG A 46 38.62 -12.81 -23.27
CA ARG A 46 38.02 -12.45 -24.56
C ARG A 46 36.69 -11.74 -24.33
N ASP A 47 36.56 -10.58 -24.96
CA ASP A 47 35.33 -9.80 -25.15
C ASP A 47 34.43 -10.47 -26.23
N PRO A 48 33.15 -10.76 -25.95
CA PRO A 48 32.22 -11.31 -26.93
C PRO A 48 31.41 -10.27 -27.72
N PHE A 49 31.70 -8.96 -27.65
CA PHE A 49 30.94 -7.94 -28.38
C PHE A 49 31.80 -7.14 -29.38
N ALA A 50 32.13 -7.75 -30.52
CA ALA A 50 32.57 -6.98 -31.68
C ALA A 50 32.28 -7.72 -33.01
N ARG A 51 31.36 -7.15 -33.81
CA ARG A 51 31.21 -7.17 -35.29
C ARG A 51 29.75 -6.86 -35.62
N ASP A 52 29.39 -6.12 -36.66
CA ASP A 52 30.08 -5.19 -37.55
C ASP A 52 28.96 -4.44 -38.29
N VAL A 53 29.21 -3.20 -38.68
CA VAL A 53 28.26 -2.34 -39.40
C VAL A 53 28.39 -2.56 -40.91
N SER A 54 27.30 -2.73 -41.65
CA SER A 54 27.24 -2.24 -43.04
C SER A 54 25.81 -2.03 -43.57
N ASP A 55 25.61 -0.78 -44.02
CA ASP A 55 24.72 -0.25 -45.06
C ASP A 55 23.58 -1.10 -45.66
N SER A 56 22.36 -0.54 -45.66
CA SER A 56 21.82 0.22 -46.80
C SER A 56 20.29 0.43 -46.71
N GLY A 57 19.83 1.64 -47.11
CA GLY A 57 18.56 1.80 -47.83
C GLY A 57 17.35 2.35 -47.07
N LEU A 58 17.19 3.68 -47.12
CA LEU A 58 15.89 4.36 -46.99
C LEU A 58 14.95 3.98 -48.16
N SER A 59 13.69 3.66 -47.88
CA SER A 59 12.57 3.89 -48.82
C SER A 59 11.23 4.03 -48.11
N LEU A 60 10.52 5.09 -48.45
CA LEU A 60 9.12 5.41 -48.13
C LEU A 60 8.14 4.74 -49.12
N CYS A 61 6.87 4.68 -48.68
CA CYS A 61 5.62 4.65 -49.46
C CYS A 61 5.03 3.31 -50.00
N CYS A 62 3.80 3.04 -49.53
CA CYS A 62 2.56 2.68 -50.24
C CYS A 62 2.57 1.78 -51.51
N GLY A 63 1.82 0.68 -51.46
CA GLY A 63 1.29 -0.07 -52.62
C GLY A 63 1.09 -1.56 -52.31
N SER A 64 -0.11 -2.02 -51.94
CA SER A 64 -1.16 -2.61 -52.80
C SER A 64 -1.05 -4.12 -53.07
N PHE A 65 -2.00 -4.85 -52.47
CA PHE A 65 -2.68 -6.10 -52.89
C PHE A 65 -1.88 -7.34 -53.34
N LYS A 66 -2.12 -8.46 -52.63
CA LYS A 66 -2.63 -9.70 -53.24
C LYS A 66 -3.69 -10.36 -52.35
N GLN A 67 -4.84 -10.66 -52.98
CA GLN A 67 -5.95 -11.45 -52.47
C GLN A 67 -5.63 -12.95 -52.47
N ASN A 68 -6.46 -13.69 -51.72
CA ASN A 68 -6.66 -15.14 -51.66
C ASN A 68 -5.74 -15.92 -50.71
N GLU A 69 -6.24 -16.12 -49.50
CA GLU A 69 -6.35 -17.46 -48.91
C GLU A 69 -7.68 -17.54 -48.13
N LYS A 70 -8.49 -18.55 -48.45
CA LYS A 70 -9.83 -18.77 -47.89
C LYS A 70 -9.72 -19.19 -46.43
N LEU A 71 -10.42 -18.48 -45.53
CA LEU A 71 -10.74 -18.96 -44.19
C LEU A 71 -11.97 -19.89 -44.27
N PRO A 72 -12.07 -20.97 -43.46
CA PRO A 72 -13.18 -21.92 -43.52
C PRO A 72 -14.54 -21.32 -43.09
N ASP A 73 -15.59 -21.72 -43.80
CA ASP A 73 -16.98 -21.26 -43.71
C ASP A 73 -17.75 -21.78 -42.47
N ASP A 74 -17.35 -21.43 -41.24
CA ASP A 74 -18.12 -21.80 -40.03
C ASP A 74 -18.27 -20.66 -38.99
N VAL A 75 -18.23 -19.40 -39.44
CA VAL A 75 -18.49 -18.22 -38.58
C VAL A 75 -19.87 -17.63 -38.88
N ASN A 76 -20.92 -18.45 -38.75
CA ASN A 76 -22.29 -17.95 -38.78
C ASN A 76 -23.20 -18.82 -37.92
N MET A 77 -23.30 -18.46 -36.64
CA MET A 77 -24.48 -18.56 -35.78
C MET A 77 -24.10 -17.97 -34.41
N LEU A 78 -24.11 -16.64 -34.30
CA LEU A 78 -24.22 -16.02 -32.98
C LEU A 78 -25.66 -16.27 -32.48
N PRO A 79 -25.85 -16.81 -31.27
CA PRO A 79 -27.19 -17.01 -30.76
C PRO A 79 -27.91 -15.67 -30.60
N THR A 80 -29.11 -15.59 -31.14
CA THR A 80 -30.08 -14.53 -30.85
C THR A 80 -30.67 -14.82 -29.47
N TYR A 81 -30.44 -13.95 -28.50
CA TYR A 81 -31.04 -14.05 -27.17
C TYR A 81 -32.24 -13.11 -27.07
N SER A 82 -33.41 -13.66 -26.76
CA SER A 82 -34.62 -12.89 -26.47
C SER A 82 -34.50 -12.20 -25.11
N SER A 83 -35.25 -11.11 -24.96
CA SER A 83 -35.24 -10.16 -23.84
C SER A 83 -35.82 -10.68 -22.51
N ASP A 84 -35.91 -11.99 -22.31
CA ASP A 84 -36.55 -12.55 -21.12
C ASP A 84 -35.52 -13.28 -20.26
N ASP A 85 -34.92 -12.53 -19.33
CA ASP A 85 -34.35 -13.09 -18.09
C ASP A 85 -34.31 -11.99 -17.02
N MET A 86 -35.52 -11.69 -16.53
CA MET A 86 -35.75 -10.93 -15.30
C MET A 86 -36.47 -11.86 -14.32
N THR A 87 -35.74 -12.78 -13.69
CA THR A 87 -36.19 -13.40 -12.44
C THR A 87 -35.03 -13.50 -11.45
N TYR A 88 -35.25 -12.83 -10.32
CA TYR A 88 -34.30 -12.35 -9.34
C TYR A 88 -34.27 -13.29 -8.14
N ASP A 89 -33.13 -13.96 -7.87
CA ASP A 89 -32.93 -14.84 -6.70
C ASP A 89 -31.86 -14.33 -5.71
N GLY A 90 -31.39 -13.08 -5.87
CA GLY A 90 -30.34 -12.52 -5.02
C GLY A 90 -28.92 -12.93 -5.39
N THR A 91 -28.70 -13.57 -6.55
CA THR A 91 -27.37 -13.75 -7.14
C THR A 91 -27.10 -12.72 -8.23
N LEU A 92 -25.85 -12.21 -8.30
CA LEU A 92 -25.38 -11.40 -9.42
C LEU A 92 -25.53 -12.19 -10.72
N SER A 93 -26.08 -11.58 -11.77
CA SER A 93 -26.28 -12.29 -13.04
C SER A 93 -24.93 -12.72 -13.63
N GLU A 94 -24.91 -13.87 -14.31
CA GLU A 94 -23.71 -14.36 -15.02
C GLU A 94 -23.15 -13.31 -15.98
N LYS A 95 -24.03 -12.53 -16.60
CA LYS A 95 -23.66 -11.45 -17.52
C LYS A 95 -22.82 -10.37 -16.83
N ILE A 96 -23.11 -10.03 -15.57
CA ILE A 96 -22.31 -9.06 -14.81
C ILE A 96 -20.89 -9.59 -14.56
N PHE A 97 -20.76 -10.86 -14.19
CA PHE A 97 -19.44 -11.49 -14.00
C PHE A 97 -18.61 -11.48 -15.28
N LEU A 98 -19.24 -11.81 -16.42
CA LEU A 98 -18.58 -11.80 -17.72
C LEU A 98 -18.14 -10.37 -18.12
N THR A 99 -18.95 -9.35 -17.84
CA THR A 99 -18.56 -7.94 -18.07
C THR A 99 -17.31 -7.58 -17.25
N VAL A 100 -17.30 -7.87 -15.95
CA VAL A 100 -16.15 -7.57 -15.08
C VAL A 100 -14.88 -8.27 -15.56
N ALA A 101 -14.97 -9.58 -15.82
CA ALA A 101 -13.82 -10.36 -16.28
C ALA A 101 -13.31 -9.83 -17.62
N SER A 102 -14.18 -9.65 -18.61
CA SER A 102 -13.81 -9.17 -19.94
C SER A 102 -13.16 -7.78 -19.92
N VAL A 103 -13.63 -6.87 -19.06
CA VAL A 103 -13.06 -5.52 -18.96
C VAL A 103 -11.68 -5.57 -18.33
N ILE A 104 -11.50 -6.28 -17.22
CA ILE A 104 -10.20 -6.38 -16.55
C ILE A 104 -9.18 -7.11 -17.43
N ASP A 105 -9.60 -8.18 -18.11
CA ASP A 105 -8.72 -8.92 -19.04
C ASP A 105 -8.33 -8.06 -20.25
N GLY A 106 -9.27 -7.28 -20.79
CA GLY A 106 -9.00 -6.33 -21.88
C GLY A 106 -8.08 -5.18 -21.48
N LEU A 107 -7.97 -4.86 -20.19
CA LEU A 107 -7.10 -3.81 -19.64
C LEU A 107 -5.70 -4.33 -19.24
N HIS A 108 -5.44 -5.64 -19.37
CA HIS A 108 -4.20 -6.27 -18.91
C HIS A 108 -2.93 -5.49 -19.31
N ASP A 109 -2.74 -5.24 -20.60
CA ASP A 109 -1.51 -4.62 -21.09
C ASP A 109 -1.34 -3.17 -20.64
N ASP A 110 -2.43 -2.42 -20.52
CA ASP A 110 -2.38 -1.02 -20.14
C ASP A 110 -2.20 -0.85 -18.62
N LEU A 111 -2.86 -1.68 -17.82
CA LEU A 111 -2.62 -1.76 -16.37
C LEU A 111 -1.21 -2.25 -16.06
N ARG A 112 -0.67 -3.17 -16.88
CA ARG A 112 0.70 -3.64 -16.73
C ARG A 112 1.72 -2.53 -16.97
N LYS A 113 1.55 -1.75 -18.04
CA LYS A 113 2.40 -0.58 -18.32
C LYS A 113 2.30 0.45 -17.21
N LEU A 114 1.07 0.76 -16.77
CA LEU A 114 0.83 1.70 -15.67
C LEU A 114 1.54 1.28 -14.38
N SER A 115 1.42 0.00 -14.00
CA SER A 115 2.07 -0.52 -12.79
C SER A 115 3.59 -0.49 -12.88
N LEU A 116 4.16 -0.82 -14.05
CA LEU A 116 5.60 -0.77 -14.27
C LEU A 116 6.14 0.66 -14.27
N ASP A 117 5.42 1.60 -14.88
CA ASP A 117 5.82 3.00 -14.89
C ASP A 117 5.89 3.57 -13.47
N ILE A 118 4.88 3.29 -12.63
CA ILE A 118 4.91 3.65 -11.20
C ILE A 118 6.08 2.94 -10.49
N TRP A 119 6.27 1.63 -10.77
CA TRP A 119 7.34 0.86 -10.15
C TRP A 119 8.74 1.39 -10.47
N GLU A 120 8.97 1.84 -11.70
CA GLU A 120 10.25 2.38 -12.20
C GLU A 120 10.55 3.78 -11.66
N HIS A 121 9.53 4.51 -11.18
CA HIS A 121 9.65 5.86 -10.64
C HIS A 121 9.17 5.93 -9.18
N PRO A 122 9.87 5.24 -8.24
CA PRO A 122 9.45 5.18 -6.86
C PRO A 122 9.59 6.55 -6.18
N GLU A 123 8.51 7.00 -5.55
CA GLU A 123 8.43 8.27 -4.83
C GLU A 123 7.92 8.05 -3.41
N VAL A 124 8.53 8.71 -2.43
CA VAL A 124 8.18 8.52 -1.01
C VAL A 124 6.89 9.26 -0.63
N GLY A 125 6.37 8.96 0.56
CA GLY A 125 5.16 9.58 1.11
C GLY A 125 5.13 11.11 0.98
N TYR A 126 4.04 11.63 0.41
CA TYR A 126 3.81 13.05 0.07
C TYR A 126 4.69 13.64 -1.04
N GLU A 127 5.48 12.81 -1.71
CA GLU A 127 6.32 13.19 -2.86
C GLU A 127 5.97 12.40 -4.13
N GLU A 128 4.84 11.69 -4.15
CA GLU A 128 4.33 10.81 -5.22
C GLU A 128 3.76 11.57 -6.44
N TYR A 129 4.48 12.56 -6.96
CA TYR A 129 4.02 13.43 -8.04
C TYR A 129 3.90 12.70 -9.39
N HIS A 130 4.88 11.86 -9.76
CA HIS A 130 4.83 11.05 -10.97
C HIS A 130 3.67 10.05 -10.91
N ALA A 131 3.53 9.31 -9.80
CA ALA A 131 2.43 8.37 -9.64
C ALA A 131 1.07 9.09 -9.66
N HIS A 132 0.95 10.24 -8.99
CA HIS A 132 -0.24 11.10 -9.04
C HIS A 132 -0.59 11.51 -10.48
N ASP A 133 0.35 12.09 -11.22
CA ASP A 133 0.11 12.61 -12.57
C ASP A 133 -0.25 11.48 -13.54
N THR A 134 0.45 10.35 -13.46
CA THR A 134 0.20 9.18 -14.32
C THR A 134 -1.18 8.57 -14.03
N LEU A 135 -1.55 8.37 -12.76
CA LEU A 135 -2.85 7.78 -12.40
C LEU A 135 -4.02 8.70 -12.72
N THR A 136 -3.89 10.00 -12.44
CA THR A 136 -4.95 10.99 -12.71
C THR A 136 -5.19 11.16 -14.22
N ALA A 137 -4.12 11.21 -15.02
CA ALA A 137 -4.22 11.23 -16.48
C ALA A 137 -4.89 9.96 -17.02
N PHE A 138 -4.52 8.79 -16.49
CA PHE A 138 -5.13 7.52 -16.88
C PHE A 138 -6.64 7.51 -16.59
N MET A 139 -7.04 7.86 -15.37
CA MET A 139 -8.46 7.89 -14.98
C MET A 139 -9.28 8.90 -15.80
N ALA A 140 -8.72 10.08 -16.08
CA ALA A 140 -9.36 11.09 -16.92
C ALA A 140 -9.57 10.59 -18.36
N CYS A 141 -8.58 9.89 -18.93
CA CYS A 141 -8.70 9.30 -20.27
C CYS A 141 -9.78 8.21 -20.34
N HIS A 142 -10.07 7.54 -19.23
CA HIS A 142 -11.16 6.58 -19.10
C HIS A 142 -12.49 7.22 -18.68
N GLY A 143 -12.62 8.54 -18.76
CA GLY A 143 -13.89 9.27 -18.62
C GLY A 143 -14.38 9.42 -17.17
N PHE A 144 -13.47 9.35 -16.18
CA PHE A 144 -13.78 9.76 -14.81
C PHE A 144 -13.61 11.28 -14.66
N SER A 145 -14.42 11.89 -13.80
CA SER A 145 -14.20 13.26 -13.34
C SER A 145 -13.11 13.26 -12.28
N VAL A 146 -11.92 13.77 -12.60
CA VAL A 146 -10.76 13.73 -11.71
C VAL A 146 -10.52 15.09 -11.07
N THR A 147 -10.45 15.11 -9.74
CA THR A 147 -9.94 16.22 -8.94
C THR A 147 -8.52 15.90 -8.52
N THR A 148 -7.54 16.57 -9.12
CA THR A 148 -6.13 16.49 -8.74
C THR A 148 -5.85 17.31 -7.49
N HIS A 149 -4.75 17.03 -6.79
CA HIS A 149 -4.32 17.75 -5.57
C HIS A 149 -5.47 17.92 -4.56
N CYS A 150 -6.20 16.83 -4.32
CA CYS A 150 -7.51 16.92 -3.70
C CYS A 150 -7.40 17.23 -2.20
N LEU A 151 -8.37 18.00 -1.70
CA LEU A 151 -8.47 18.38 -0.28
C LEU A 151 -7.19 19.03 0.27
N GLY A 152 -6.35 19.67 -0.55
CA GLY A 152 -5.12 20.35 -0.11
C GLY A 152 -3.96 19.42 0.22
N LEU A 153 -3.95 18.20 -0.33
CA LEU A 153 -2.79 17.31 -0.35
C LEU A 153 -2.28 17.25 -1.78
N GLU A 154 -1.03 17.64 -2.00
CA GLU A 154 -0.46 17.81 -3.35
C GLU A 154 -0.40 16.50 -4.15
N THR A 155 -0.32 15.34 -3.52
CA THR A 155 -0.23 14.06 -4.23
C THR A 155 -1.48 13.19 -4.07
N ALA A 156 -2.52 13.69 -3.37
CA ALA A 156 -3.81 13.01 -3.30
C ALA A 156 -4.69 13.39 -4.49
N TRP A 157 -5.54 12.47 -4.92
CA TRP A 157 -6.50 12.72 -6.00
C TRP A 157 -7.80 11.95 -5.80
N ARG A 158 -8.86 12.41 -6.46
CA ARG A 158 -10.21 11.82 -6.39
C ARG A 158 -10.79 11.71 -7.78
N ALA A 159 -11.06 10.49 -8.24
CA ALA A 159 -11.73 10.21 -9.51
C ALA A 159 -13.15 9.71 -9.26
N GLU A 160 -14.14 10.32 -9.93
CA GLU A 160 -15.55 10.04 -9.71
C GLU A 160 -16.25 9.66 -11.01
N TYR A 161 -17.14 8.68 -10.92
CA TYR A 161 -18.08 8.32 -11.99
C TYR A 161 -19.45 8.04 -11.38
N THR A 162 -20.52 8.45 -12.07
CA THR A 162 -21.91 8.21 -11.62
C THR A 162 -22.74 7.74 -12.81
N HIS A 163 -23.49 6.66 -12.62
CA HIS A 163 -24.48 6.18 -13.57
C HIS A 163 -25.87 6.26 -12.95
N GLY A 164 -26.86 6.72 -13.73
CA GLY A 164 -28.23 6.90 -13.27
C GLY A 164 -28.39 7.98 -12.19
N SER A 165 -29.49 7.89 -11.43
CA SER A 165 -29.81 8.81 -10.32
C SER A 165 -30.03 8.02 -9.02
N GLY A 166 -29.37 8.44 -7.94
CA GLY A 166 -29.38 7.72 -6.67
C GLY A 166 -28.42 6.52 -6.67
N GLY A 167 -28.69 5.53 -5.83
CA GLY A 167 -27.82 4.37 -5.65
C GLY A 167 -26.76 4.59 -4.55
N ARG A 168 -25.98 3.55 -4.31
CA ARG A 168 -24.92 3.54 -3.29
C ARG A 168 -23.60 4.03 -3.87
N VAL A 169 -22.71 4.49 -2.99
CA VAL A 169 -21.39 5.02 -3.33
C VAL A 169 -20.31 4.02 -2.93
N ILE A 170 -19.59 3.48 -3.91
CA ILE A 170 -18.45 2.59 -3.69
C ILE A 170 -17.17 3.43 -3.63
N GLY A 171 -16.52 3.42 -2.47
CA GLY A 171 -15.17 3.95 -2.28
C GLY A 171 -14.11 2.90 -2.62
N LEU A 172 -13.09 3.30 -3.37
CA LEU A 172 -11.93 2.49 -3.73
C LEU A 172 -10.67 3.27 -3.35
N GLN A 173 -9.59 2.56 -3.00
CA GLN A 173 -8.31 3.18 -2.63
C GLN A 173 -7.19 2.68 -3.53
N SER A 174 -6.31 3.61 -3.93
CA SER A 174 -5.08 3.35 -4.67
C SER A 174 -3.92 4.00 -3.91
N GLU A 175 -3.15 3.20 -3.18
CA GLU A 175 -1.88 3.61 -2.59
C GLU A 175 -0.80 3.67 -3.67
N MET A 176 0.16 4.58 -3.51
CA MET A 176 1.15 4.86 -4.55
C MET A 176 2.51 5.31 -4.05
N ASP A 177 2.73 5.39 -2.74
CA ASP A 177 4.05 5.69 -2.17
C ASP A 177 5.00 4.50 -2.19
N ALA A 178 6.29 4.83 -2.15
CA ALA A 178 7.40 3.91 -2.08
C ALA A 178 8.18 4.07 -0.78
N LEU A 179 9.02 3.09 -0.48
CA LEU A 179 9.92 3.12 0.66
C LEU A 179 11.29 3.70 0.28
N LEU A 180 11.82 4.58 1.12
CA LEU A 180 13.11 5.22 0.92
C LEU A 180 14.22 4.16 0.78
N GLY A 181 14.88 4.15 -0.38
CA GLY A 181 15.98 3.23 -0.69
C GLY A 181 15.56 1.78 -1.01
N LEU A 182 14.26 1.47 -0.98
CA LEU A 182 13.73 0.13 -1.28
C LEU A 182 12.72 0.10 -2.44
N GLY A 183 12.28 1.25 -2.93
CA GLY A 183 11.27 1.33 -3.99
C GLY A 183 9.91 0.84 -3.51
N HIS A 184 9.10 0.27 -4.40
CA HIS A 184 7.79 -0.30 -4.04
C HIS A 184 7.90 -1.67 -3.37
N ALA A 185 8.70 -1.76 -2.31
CA ALA A 185 8.90 -2.98 -1.53
C ALA A 185 7.68 -3.39 -0.67
N CYS A 186 6.61 -2.61 -0.67
CA CYS A 186 5.30 -3.01 -0.15
C CYS A 186 4.26 -3.29 -1.26
N GLY A 187 4.63 -3.09 -2.54
CA GLY A 187 3.81 -3.41 -3.70
C GLY A 187 2.71 -2.38 -4.00
N HIS A 188 2.88 -1.11 -3.60
CA HIS A 188 1.88 -0.06 -3.83
C HIS A 188 1.62 0.19 -5.32
N ASN A 189 2.59 -0.10 -6.21
CA ASN A 189 2.35 -0.11 -7.66
C ASN A 189 1.26 -1.12 -8.11
N LEU A 190 1.04 -2.20 -7.36
CA LEU A 190 -0.03 -3.17 -7.59
C LEU A 190 -1.35 -2.73 -6.94
N ILE A 191 -1.29 -2.14 -5.74
CA ILE A 191 -2.45 -1.57 -5.05
C ILE A 191 -3.06 -0.44 -5.91
N ALA A 192 -2.21 0.45 -6.42
CA ALA A 192 -2.57 1.51 -7.36
C ALA A 192 -3.42 0.99 -8.52
N ILE A 193 -2.92 0.00 -9.26
CA ILE A 193 -3.63 -0.52 -10.43
C ILE A 193 -4.84 -1.37 -10.08
N SER A 194 -4.91 -1.96 -8.88
CA SER A 194 -6.09 -2.69 -8.44
C SER A 194 -7.29 -1.77 -8.28
N GLY A 195 -7.11 -0.63 -7.60
CA GLY A 195 -8.16 0.39 -7.46
C GLY A 195 -8.66 0.89 -8.83
N VAL A 196 -7.73 1.13 -9.76
CA VAL A 196 -8.05 1.50 -11.16
C VAL A 196 -8.84 0.40 -11.87
N ALA A 197 -8.38 -0.85 -11.82
CA ALA A 197 -9.03 -1.98 -12.47
C ALA A 197 -10.47 -2.18 -11.97
N ILE A 198 -10.67 -2.09 -10.64
CA ILE A 198 -12.00 -2.20 -10.03
C ILE A 198 -12.88 -1.04 -10.50
N ALA A 199 -12.39 0.21 -10.45
CA ALA A 199 -13.17 1.38 -10.87
C ALA A 199 -13.65 1.27 -12.32
N LEU A 200 -12.77 0.86 -13.23
CA LEU A 200 -13.11 0.70 -14.65
C LEU A 200 -14.09 -0.46 -14.90
N ALA A 201 -13.92 -1.59 -14.19
CA ALA A 201 -14.84 -2.72 -14.28
C ALA A 201 -16.23 -2.36 -13.76
N LEU A 202 -16.30 -1.63 -12.63
CA LEU A 202 -17.54 -1.12 -12.08
C LEU A 202 -18.23 -0.19 -13.08
N LYS A 203 -17.51 0.81 -13.60
CA LYS A 203 -18.06 1.75 -14.59
C LYS A 203 -18.73 1.02 -15.76
N ALA A 204 -18.01 0.08 -16.36
CA ALA A 204 -18.53 -0.70 -17.49
C ALA A 204 -19.76 -1.54 -17.10
N ALA A 205 -19.77 -2.13 -15.89
CA ALA A 205 -20.92 -2.87 -15.40
C ALA A 205 -22.13 -1.97 -15.12
N LEU A 206 -21.93 -0.75 -14.59
CA LEU A 206 -23.01 0.21 -14.38
C LEU A 206 -23.68 0.60 -15.70
N GLU A 207 -22.87 0.90 -16.72
CA GLU A 207 -23.35 1.27 -18.06
C GLU A 207 -24.06 0.10 -18.77
N ALA A 208 -23.44 -1.09 -18.76
CA ALA A 208 -23.93 -2.24 -19.52
C ALA A 208 -25.20 -2.89 -18.93
N HIS A 209 -25.38 -2.81 -17.61
CA HIS A 209 -26.50 -3.45 -16.90
C HIS A 209 -27.47 -2.44 -16.28
N ASP A 210 -27.33 -1.16 -16.60
CA ASP A 210 -28.15 -0.05 -16.11
C ASP A 210 -28.28 0.00 -14.58
N ILE A 211 -27.14 -0.14 -13.88
CA ILE A 211 -27.09 -0.15 -12.40
C ILE A 211 -26.81 1.27 -11.91
N ALA A 212 -27.76 1.86 -11.19
CA ALA A 212 -27.56 3.17 -10.57
C ALA A 212 -26.54 3.10 -9.43
N GLY A 213 -25.56 4.01 -9.42
CA GLY A 213 -24.55 4.08 -8.38
C GLY A 213 -23.43 5.07 -8.69
N LYS A 214 -22.60 5.30 -7.68
CA LYS A 214 -21.43 6.18 -7.77
C LYS A 214 -20.16 5.42 -7.40
N ILE A 215 -19.11 5.68 -8.16
CA ILE A 215 -17.76 5.15 -7.91
C ILE A 215 -16.89 6.34 -7.53
N VAL A 216 -16.15 6.20 -6.44
CA VAL A 216 -15.13 7.15 -6.01
C VAL A 216 -13.83 6.40 -5.79
N LEU A 217 -12.84 6.66 -6.63
CA LEU A 217 -11.47 6.15 -6.45
C LEU A 217 -10.61 7.27 -5.85
N LEU A 218 -10.02 7.01 -4.70
CA LEU A 218 -9.05 7.90 -4.07
C LEU A 218 -7.64 7.41 -4.34
N GLY A 219 -6.79 8.32 -4.84
CA GLY A 219 -5.34 8.18 -4.73
C GLY A 219 -4.90 8.62 -3.35
N THR A 220 -4.34 7.70 -2.58
CA THR A 220 -4.02 7.91 -1.17
C THR A 220 -2.51 7.92 -0.96
N PRO A 221 -1.91 9.09 -0.65
CA PRO A 221 -0.46 9.18 -0.48
C PRO A 221 -0.02 8.68 0.90
N ALA A 222 1.28 8.50 1.08
CA ALA A 222 1.96 8.38 2.38
C ALA A 222 1.34 7.36 3.35
N GLU A 223 0.98 6.17 2.87
CA GLU A 223 0.57 5.08 3.77
C GLU A 223 1.75 4.66 4.64
N GLU A 224 2.94 4.51 4.08
CA GLU A 224 4.10 3.95 4.77
C GLU A 224 4.56 4.84 5.93
N HIS A 225 4.58 6.15 5.68
CA HIS A 225 5.06 7.16 6.61
C HIS A 225 4.32 8.47 6.41
N GLY A 226 3.11 8.60 6.99
CA GLY A 226 2.42 9.90 6.97
C GLY A 226 0.92 9.87 7.23
N GLY A 227 0.27 8.74 7.00
CA GLY A 227 -1.16 8.55 7.22
C GLY A 227 -2.00 9.39 6.26
N GLY A 228 -1.77 9.30 4.95
CA GLY A 228 -2.51 10.10 3.99
C GLY A 228 -4.01 9.83 3.97
N LYS A 229 -4.46 8.59 4.24
CA LYS A 229 -5.90 8.30 4.41
C LYS A 229 -6.45 8.95 5.66
N ILE A 230 -5.66 9.03 6.74
CA ILE A 230 -6.03 9.76 7.97
C ILE A 230 -6.18 11.26 7.67
N ALA A 231 -5.27 11.83 6.88
CA ALA A 231 -5.34 13.22 6.47
C ALA A 231 -6.58 13.49 5.58
N LEU A 232 -6.83 12.64 4.58
CA LEU A 232 -8.01 12.68 3.73
C LEU A 232 -9.31 12.53 4.52
N LEU A 233 -9.32 11.62 5.50
CA LEU A 233 -10.45 11.37 6.39
C LEU A 233 -10.82 12.61 7.19
N LYS A 234 -9.84 13.25 7.82
CA LYS A 234 -10.04 14.52 8.56
C LYS A 234 -10.57 15.64 7.67
N ARG A 235 -10.29 15.57 6.36
CA ARG A 235 -10.73 16.56 5.36
C ARG A 235 -12.02 16.16 4.64
N GLY A 236 -12.68 15.08 5.07
CA GLY A 236 -14.01 14.70 4.61
C GLY A 236 -14.07 13.82 3.36
N ALA A 237 -12.94 13.23 2.92
CA ALA A 237 -12.87 12.45 1.68
C ALA A 237 -13.82 11.25 1.59
N TYR A 238 -14.23 10.70 2.75
CA TYR A 238 -15.00 9.46 2.86
C TYR A 238 -16.47 9.67 3.26
N GLN A 239 -16.91 10.92 3.45
CA GLN A 239 -18.24 11.22 4.03
C GLN A 239 -19.41 10.71 3.18
N ASP A 240 -19.23 10.61 1.87
CA ASP A 240 -20.27 10.20 0.93
C ASP A 240 -20.22 8.71 0.59
N MET A 241 -19.26 7.94 1.12
CA MET A 241 -19.06 6.53 0.77
C MET A 241 -19.91 5.58 1.63
N ASP A 242 -20.55 4.61 0.98
CA ASP A 242 -21.31 3.56 1.67
C ASP A 242 -20.42 2.41 2.17
N VAL A 243 -19.37 2.10 1.38
CA VAL A 243 -18.33 1.11 1.68
C VAL A 243 -17.00 1.58 1.07
N CYS A 244 -15.88 1.12 1.63
CA CYS A 244 -14.55 1.30 1.05
C CYS A 244 -13.86 -0.04 0.83
N LEU A 245 -13.27 -0.25 -0.35
CA LEU A 245 -12.57 -1.48 -0.69
C LEU A 245 -11.14 -1.19 -1.16
N MET A 246 -10.22 -2.05 -0.75
CA MET A 246 -8.82 -2.10 -1.20
C MET A 246 -8.34 -3.55 -1.17
N CYS A 247 -7.18 -3.86 -1.74
CA CYS A 247 -6.46 -5.09 -1.43
C CYS A 247 -4.97 -4.81 -1.35
N HIS A 248 -4.26 -5.70 -0.66
CA HIS A 248 -2.83 -5.54 -0.41
C HIS A 248 -2.06 -6.78 -0.89
N PRO A 249 -0.95 -6.65 -1.64
CA PRO A 249 -0.09 -7.77 -1.98
C PRO A 249 0.75 -8.18 -0.75
N GLY A 250 0.90 -9.48 -0.52
CA GLY A 250 1.76 -10.00 0.55
C GLY A 250 2.49 -11.28 0.13
N PRO A 251 3.49 -11.73 0.90
CA PRO A 251 4.09 -13.03 0.71
C PRO A 251 3.09 -14.12 1.11
N GLY A 252 3.25 -15.30 0.53
CA GLY A 252 2.50 -16.45 0.98
C GLY A 252 2.48 -17.58 -0.02
N ARG A 253 1.64 -18.57 0.25
CA ARG A 253 1.44 -19.68 -0.68
C ARG A 253 0.80 -19.16 -1.96
N PRO A 254 1.22 -19.63 -3.16
CA PRO A 254 0.62 -19.20 -4.42
C PRO A 254 -0.90 -19.30 -4.38
N ASN A 255 -1.57 -18.28 -4.97
CA ASN A 255 -3.02 -18.18 -5.06
C ASN A 255 -3.74 -18.14 -3.70
N GLY A 256 -3.08 -17.61 -2.67
CA GLY A 256 -3.66 -17.34 -1.37
C GLY A 256 -4.35 -15.98 -1.32
N THR A 257 -5.41 -15.91 -0.53
CA THR A 257 -6.04 -14.66 -0.11
C THR A 257 -6.48 -14.81 1.32
N THR A 258 -6.24 -13.79 2.14
CA THR A 258 -6.55 -13.79 3.57
C THR A 258 -7.09 -12.43 3.97
N VAL A 259 -8.12 -12.43 4.80
CA VAL A 259 -8.49 -11.26 5.60
C VAL A 259 -7.76 -11.41 6.92
N GLN A 260 -6.79 -10.52 7.18
CA GLN A 260 -5.94 -10.58 8.37
C GLN A 260 -6.23 -9.39 9.28
N PRO A 261 -6.00 -9.49 10.60
CA PRO A 261 -6.08 -8.34 11.47
C PRO A 261 -4.90 -7.40 11.20
N TRP A 262 -5.19 -6.11 11.04
CA TRP A 262 -4.18 -5.06 11.00
C TRP A 262 -4.10 -4.43 12.39
N THR A 263 -2.88 -4.32 12.93
CA THR A 263 -2.64 -3.87 14.30
C THR A 263 -2.54 -2.35 14.39
N ALA A 264 -2.91 -1.80 15.53
CA ALA A 264 -2.68 -0.38 15.82
C ALA A 264 -1.18 -0.11 16.03
N VAL A 265 -0.70 1.04 15.56
CA VAL A 265 0.67 1.50 15.79
C VAL A 265 0.73 3.00 16.10
N GLN A 266 1.67 3.38 16.98
CA GLN A 266 1.95 4.76 17.32
C GLN A 266 3.45 4.96 17.41
N ASN A 267 3.96 5.89 16.60
CA ASN A 267 5.35 6.32 16.66
C ASN A 267 5.52 7.43 17.70
N LEU A 268 6.65 7.42 18.41
CA LEU A 268 7.07 8.45 19.36
C LEU A 268 8.49 8.91 19.03
N GLU A 269 8.71 10.22 19.07
CA GLU A 269 10.02 10.86 19.00
C GLU A 269 10.37 11.42 20.36
N VAL A 270 11.57 11.15 20.87
CA VAL A 270 11.99 11.55 22.20
C VAL A 270 13.30 12.31 22.11
N GLU A 271 13.34 13.49 22.71
CA GLU A 271 14.54 14.31 22.80
C GLU A 271 14.82 14.63 24.27
N TYR A 272 15.99 14.22 24.76
CA TYR A 272 16.48 14.64 26.07
C TYR A 272 17.46 15.80 25.91
N THR A 273 17.29 16.82 26.76
CA THR A 273 18.22 17.94 26.88
C THR A 273 18.82 17.95 28.28
N GLY A 274 20.14 17.88 28.33
CA GLY A 274 20.96 17.89 29.52
C GLY A 274 21.94 19.06 29.50
N ARG A 275 23.18 18.79 29.92
CA ARG A 275 24.26 19.79 29.98
C ARG A 275 25.60 19.10 29.79
N THR A 276 26.39 19.58 28.84
CA THR A 276 27.73 19.05 28.59
C THR A 276 28.68 19.39 29.73
N ALA A 277 29.67 18.52 29.94
CA ALA A 277 30.76 18.72 30.88
C ALA A 277 31.95 17.83 30.50
N HIS A 278 33.13 18.15 31.02
CA HIS A 278 34.30 17.29 30.85
C HIS A 278 34.12 16.02 31.70
N ALA A 279 34.09 14.85 31.05
CA ALA A 279 33.73 13.59 31.71
C ALA A 279 34.67 13.19 32.86
N ALA A 280 35.98 13.42 32.71
CA ALA A 280 36.96 13.14 33.77
C ALA A 280 37.20 14.29 34.76
N TYR A 281 37.21 15.54 34.29
CA TYR A 281 37.66 16.68 35.11
C TYR A 281 36.56 17.27 35.99
N ALA A 282 35.32 17.38 35.47
CA ALA A 282 34.21 18.00 36.19
C ALA A 282 32.85 17.34 35.87
N PRO A 283 32.69 16.02 36.05
CA PRO A 283 31.45 15.33 35.70
C PRO A 283 30.22 15.80 36.49
N TRP A 284 30.41 16.31 37.71
CA TRP A 284 29.32 16.85 38.56
C TRP A 284 28.63 18.08 37.96
N ASP A 285 29.27 18.77 37.02
CA ASP A 285 28.65 19.86 36.28
C ASP A 285 27.81 19.35 35.10
N GLY A 286 27.88 18.07 34.74
CA GLY A 286 27.11 17.50 33.64
C GLY A 286 25.68 17.12 34.00
N ARG A 287 24.82 17.02 32.98
CA ARG A 287 23.54 16.30 33.02
C ARG A 287 23.49 15.44 31.77
N ASN A 288 23.68 14.13 31.93
CA ASN A 288 23.99 13.25 30.82
C ASN A 288 22.72 12.81 30.08
N ALA A 289 22.48 13.37 28.90
CA ALA A 289 21.33 13.03 28.08
C ALA A 289 21.42 11.63 27.46
N LEU A 290 22.63 11.08 27.26
CA LEU A 290 22.80 9.69 26.83
C LEU A 290 22.40 8.72 27.95
N ASP A 291 22.77 9.01 29.20
CA ASP A 291 22.32 8.21 30.34
C ASP A 291 20.80 8.24 30.49
N ALA A 292 20.16 9.38 30.20
CA ALA A 292 18.69 9.49 30.13
C ALA A 292 18.11 8.51 29.09
N ALA A 293 18.68 8.44 27.89
CA ALA A 293 18.25 7.52 26.84
C ALA A 293 18.48 6.04 27.21
N VAL A 294 19.63 5.71 27.81
CA VAL A 294 19.95 4.35 28.28
C VAL A 294 19.00 3.93 29.40
N LEU A 295 18.70 4.84 30.34
CA LEU A 295 17.75 4.59 31.41
C LEU A 295 16.33 4.40 30.85
N ALA A 296 15.92 5.22 29.89
CA ALA A 296 14.64 5.08 29.21
C ALA A 296 14.49 3.72 28.53
N TYR A 297 15.53 3.30 27.79
CA TYR A 297 15.57 1.98 27.16
C TYR A 297 15.46 0.85 28.19
N SER A 298 16.15 1.01 29.32
CA SER A 298 16.13 0.04 30.43
C SER A 298 14.75 -0.04 31.09
N SER A 299 14.12 1.10 31.35
CA SER A 299 12.76 1.19 31.91
C SER A 299 11.72 0.54 31.00
N VAL A 300 11.77 0.81 29.69
CA VAL A 300 10.91 0.13 28.72
C VAL A 300 11.23 -1.37 28.65
N SER A 301 12.49 -1.77 28.83
CA SER A 301 12.87 -3.18 28.85
C SER A 301 12.22 -3.96 29.98
N VAL A 302 12.18 -3.40 31.19
CA VAL A 302 11.51 -4.07 32.32
C VAL A 302 9.99 -3.98 32.22
N LEU A 303 9.43 -2.94 31.58
CA LEU A 303 7.99 -2.83 31.31
C LEU A 303 7.46 -4.03 30.51
N ARG A 304 8.27 -4.60 29.60
CA ARG A 304 7.88 -5.71 28.71
C ARG A 304 7.44 -6.98 29.43
N GLN A 305 7.80 -7.20 30.70
CA GLN A 305 7.28 -8.35 31.46
C GLN A 305 5.77 -8.20 31.77
N GLN A 306 5.22 -6.97 31.73
CA GLN A 306 3.86 -6.62 32.15
C GLN A 306 3.03 -6.08 30.97
N VAL A 307 3.38 -6.47 29.73
CA VAL A 307 2.58 -6.20 28.52
C VAL A 307 1.98 -7.51 28.01
N LYS A 308 0.91 -7.45 27.21
CA LYS A 308 0.31 -8.69 26.67
C LYS A 308 1.25 -9.31 25.63
N PRO A 309 1.18 -10.64 25.41
CA PRO A 309 1.98 -11.32 24.38
C PRO A 309 1.79 -10.79 22.96
N THR A 310 0.67 -10.10 22.70
CA THR A 310 0.32 -9.52 21.40
C THR A 310 0.82 -8.09 21.21
N HIS A 311 1.40 -7.45 22.23
CA HIS A 311 1.91 -6.08 22.14
C HIS A 311 3.39 -6.04 21.74
N ARG A 312 3.83 -4.98 21.07
CA ARG A 312 5.25 -4.76 20.74
C ARG A 312 5.67 -3.33 21.11
N ILE A 313 6.89 -3.21 21.63
CA ILE A 313 7.56 -1.93 21.87
C ILE A 313 9.00 -2.07 21.39
N HIS A 314 9.38 -1.27 20.41
CA HIS A 314 10.72 -1.24 19.86
C HIS A 314 11.15 0.21 19.65
N GLY A 315 12.45 0.45 19.74
CA GLY A 315 12.99 1.79 19.60
C GLY A 315 14.49 1.78 19.38
N VAL A 316 14.99 2.92 18.93
CA VAL A 316 16.38 3.15 18.58
C VAL A 316 16.88 4.43 19.26
N ILE A 317 18.16 4.44 19.60
CA ILE A 317 18.89 5.64 20.03
C ILE A 317 19.63 6.16 18.80
N ASP A 318 19.37 7.40 18.42
CA ASP A 318 20.02 8.01 17.27
C ASP A 318 21.43 8.44 17.65
N ALA A 319 22.43 7.95 16.90
CA ALA A 319 23.80 8.40 17.04
C ALA A 319 23.88 9.91 16.77
N GLN A 320 24.52 10.66 17.68
CA GLN A 320 24.76 12.09 17.49
C GLN A 320 26.22 12.31 17.08
N PRO A 321 26.48 13.25 16.15
CA PRO A 321 27.82 13.50 15.63
C PRO A 321 28.77 14.12 16.65
N ASP A 322 28.25 14.69 17.74
CA ASP A 322 29.00 15.39 18.78
C ASP A 322 29.28 14.52 20.03
N TRP A 323 28.93 13.23 19.98
CA TRP A 323 29.20 12.30 21.08
C TRP A 323 30.66 11.84 21.08
N GLU A 324 31.35 12.18 22.17
CA GLU A 324 32.75 11.80 22.40
C GLU A 324 32.92 11.21 23.81
N PRO A 325 33.72 10.14 24.01
CA PRO A 325 33.84 9.49 25.32
C PRO A 325 34.33 10.41 26.47
N ASN A 326 35.05 11.49 26.14
CA ASN A 326 35.58 12.45 27.12
C ASN A 326 34.65 13.66 27.37
N VAL A 327 33.49 13.72 26.71
CA VAL A 327 32.50 14.80 26.84
C VAL A 327 31.16 14.19 27.27
N ILE A 328 30.57 14.69 28.37
CA ILE A 328 29.23 14.27 28.78
C ILE A 328 28.21 14.75 27.73
N PRO A 329 27.38 13.87 27.14
CA PRO A 329 26.38 14.27 26.15
C PRO A 329 25.32 15.23 26.70
N GLY A 330 25.18 16.38 26.05
CA GLY A 330 24.18 17.41 26.38
C GLY A 330 22.82 17.19 25.72
N SER A 331 22.74 16.32 24.72
CA SER A 331 21.48 15.96 24.04
C SER A 331 21.49 14.51 23.58
N SER A 332 20.32 13.90 23.52
CA SER A 332 20.10 12.60 22.89
C SER A 332 18.72 12.54 22.24
N LYS A 333 18.60 11.73 21.18
CA LYS A 333 17.35 11.51 20.46
C LYS A 333 17.05 10.02 20.36
N MET A 334 15.77 9.68 20.46
CA MET A 334 15.27 8.33 20.30
C MET A 334 14.02 8.33 19.44
N ARG A 335 13.80 7.22 18.73
CA ARG A 335 12.57 6.94 18.01
C ARG A 335 12.01 5.61 18.49
N TRP A 336 10.71 5.58 18.76
CA TRP A 336 10.01 4.42 19.30
C TRP A 336 8.74 4.14 18.50
N ALA A 337 8.34 2.88 18.45
CA ALA A 337 7.04 2.47 17.96
C ALA A 337 6.38 1.50 18.94
N VAL A 338 5.12 1.78 19.24
CA VAL A 338 4.26 1.00 20.14
C VAL A 338 3.16 0.37 19.31
N ARG A 339 2.93 -0.93 19.49
CA ARG A 339 1.90 -1.70 18.75
C ARG A 339 1.04 -2.53 19.69
N ALA A 340 -0.26 -2.61 19.37
CA ALA A 340 -1.22 -3.50 20.02
C ALA A 340 -2.29 -3.94 19.02
N LEU A 341 -3.09 -4.96 19.36
CA LEU A 341 -4.13 -5.46 18.46
C LEU A 341 -5.27 -4.45 18.23
N THR A 342 -5.52 -3.58 19.20
CA THR A 342 -6.57 -2.56 19.12
C THR A 342 -6.03 -1.20 19.53
N TRP A 343 -6.63 -0.13 19.01
CA TRP A 343 -6.29 1.24 19.37
C TRP A 343 -6.42 1.49 20.88
N THR A 344 -7.48 1.00 21.52
CA THR A 344 -7.68 1.20 22.96
C THR A 344 -6.58 0.56 23.79
N GLU A 345 -6.16 -0.67 23.44
CA GLU A 345 -5.03 -1.33 24.09
C GLU A 345 -3.71 -0.59 23.83
N LEU A 346 -3.54 -0.07 22.62
CA LEU A 346 -2.38 0.73 22.25
C LEU A 346 -2.30 2.00 23.09
N GLU A 347 -3.40 2.71 23.31
CA GLU A 347 -3.41 3.95 24.10
C GLU A 347 -2.92 3.68 25.53
N SER A 348 -3.46 2.63 26.16
CA SER A 348 -3.03 2.21 27.49
C SER A 348 -1.55 1.84 27.54
N LEU A 349 -1.03 1.13 26.52
CA LEU A 349 0.38 0.78 26.47
C LEU A 349 1.28 1.99 26.22
N ARG A 350 0.90 2.85 25.26
CA ARG A 350 1.63 4.06 24.90
C ARG A 350 1.83 4.94 26.13
N ASP A 351 0.79 5.14 26.93
CA ASP A 351 0.88 6.01 28.11
C ASP A 351 1.89 5.46 29.13
N ARG A 352 1.91 4.13 29.35
CA ARG A 352 2.92 3.46 30.19
C ARG A 352 4.35 3.56 29.61
N VAL A 353 4.48 3.56 28.29
CA VAL A 353 5.77 3.79 27.62
C VAL A 353 6.21 5.23 27.82
N ILE A 354 5.31 6.21 27.65
CA ILE A 354 5.56 7.64 27.91
C ILE A 354 6.01 7.85 29.36
N ASP A 355 5.36 7.22 30.33
CA ASP A 355 5.78 7.28 31.74
C ASP A 355 7.23 6.81 31.95
N CYS A 356 7.65 5.75 31.26
CA CYS A 356 9.02 5.25 31.31
C CYS A 356 10.03 6.27 30.75
N LEU A 357 9.67 6.91 29.64
CA LEU A 357 10.50 7.94 28.98
C LEU A 357 10.61 9.19 29.87
N GLU A 358 9.50 9.65 30.44
CA GLU A 358 9.50 10.79 31.35
C GLU A 358 10.29 10.53 32.64
N ALA A 359 10.13 9.33 33.23
CA ALA A 359 10.84 8.94 34.44
C ALA A 359 12.37 8.97 34.24
N ALA A 360 12.84 8.55 33.06
CA ALA A 360 14.26 8.57 32.73
C ALA A 360 14.84 9.99 32.62
N GLY A 361 14.08 10.92 32.03
CA GLY A 361 14.45 12.34 32.02
C GLY A 361 14.58 12.90 33.44
N ARG A 362 13.58 12.64 34.29
CA ARG A 362 13.58 13.11 35.69
C ARG A 362 14.74 12.52 36.50
N ALA A 363 14.98 11.22 36.40
CA ALA A 363 16.03 10.51 37.14
C ALA A 363 17.46 10.96 36.75
N SER A 364 17.64 11.41 35.50
CA SER A 364 18.92 11.92 34.98
C SER A 364 19.07 13.45 35.08
N ALA A 365 18.12 14.13 35.73
CA ALA A 365 18.03 15.60 35.78
C ALA A 365 18.01 16.29 34.39
N CYS A 366 17.57 15.57 33.35
CA CYS A 366 17.38 16.10 32.00
C CYS A 366 15.92 16.56 31.80
N THR A 367 15.72 17.48 30.86
CA THR A 367 14.37 17.76 30.34
C THR A 367 14.08 16.82 29.18
N VAL A 368 12.83 16.41 29.02
CA VAL A 368 12.40 15.54 27.91
C VAL A 368 11.32 16.24 27.10
N LYS A 369 11.39 16.11 25.77
CA LYS A 369 10.33 16.45 24.83
C LYS A 369 9.92 15.17 24.12
N ILE A 370 8.63 14.84 24.17
CA ILE A 370 8.07 13.66 23.51
C ILE A 370 7.10 14.14 22.43
N GLY A 371 7.44 13.87 21.17
CA GLY A 371 6.54 14.02 20.03
C GLY A 371 5.75 12.73 19.83
N VAL A 372 4.42 12.84 19.79
CA VAL A 372 3.54 11.72 19.43
C VAL A 372 3.21 11.87 17.94
N GLY A 373 3.65 10.91 17.12
CA GLY A 373 3.43 10.92 15.68
C GLY A 373 1.97 10.69 15.29
N VAL A 374 1.70 10.53 13.99
CA VAL A 374 0.40 10.03 13.54
C VAL A 374 0.27 8.57 13.99
N GLY A 375 -0.81 8.25 14.71
CA GLY A 375 -1.13 6.89 15.10
C GLY A 375 -2.09 6.27 14.09
N TYR A 376 -1.88 4.99 13.77
CA TYR A 376 -2.76 4.21 12.90
C TYR A 376 -3.58 3.28 13.77
N LYS A 377 -4.89 3.28 13.55
CA LYS A 377 -5.79 2.38 14.26
C LYS A 377 -5.71 0.97 13.68
N ASP A 378 -6.16 0.00 14.47
CA ASP A 378 -6.40 -1.35 13.98
C ASP A 378 -7.46 -1.34 12.87
N CYS A 379 -7.33 -2.21 11.86
CA CYS A 379 -8.33 -2.25 10.78
C CYS A 379 -9.50 -3.18 11.14
N ARG A 380 -10.70 -2.63 10.98
CA ARG A 380 -11.98 -3.29 11.21
C ARG A 380 -12.54 -3.81 9.92
N GLU A 381 -12.00 -4.95 9.51
CA GLU A 381 -12.47 -5.68 8.35
C GLU A 381 -13.97 -6.01 8.49
N ASN A 382 -14.77 -5.62 7.51
CA ASN A 382 -16.18 -5.99 7.47
C ASN A 382 -16.31 -7.44 7.00
N SER A 383 -16.62 -8.32 7.94
CA SER A 383 -16.70 -9.76 7.69
C SER A 383 -17.73 -10.15 6.63
N VAL A 384 -18.78 -9.34 6.41
CA VAL A 384 -19.81 -9.61 5.40
C VAL A 384 -19.31 -9.22 4.01
N LEU A 385 -18.58 -8.12 3.86
CA LEU A 385 -17.90 -7.78 2.60
C LEU A 385 -16.91 -8.88 2.20
N GLY A 386 -16.21 -9.44 3.18
CA GLY A 386 -15.29 -10.57 3.01
C GLY A 386 -15.95 -11.96 3.10
N ALA A 387 -17.25 -12.10 2.87
CA ALA A 387 -17.96 -13.39 2.91
C ALA A 387 -18.57 -13.79 1.54
N SER A 388 -18.47 -15.07 1.18
CA SER A 388 -19.02 -15.62 -0.07
C SER A 388 -20.57 -15.72 -0.03
N PRO A 389 -21.29 -15.57 -1.16
CA PRO A 389 -22.76 -15.62 -1.24
C PRO A 389 -23.44 -16.94 -0.79
N SER A 390 -22.72 -18.03 -0.51
CA SER A 390 -23.31 -19.35 -0.25
C SER A 390 -23.72 -19.64 1.21
N GLN A 391 -23.77 -18.62 2.08
CA GLN A 391 -24.02 -18.83 3.51
C GLN A 391 -25.52 -18.76 3.88
N GLY A 392 -26.15 -19.93 3.84
CA GLY A 392 -27.44 -20.22 4.49
C GLY A 392 -27.35 -20.28 6.04
N PRO A 393 -28.45 -20.63 6.74
CA PRO A 393 -28.74 -20.22 8.12
C PRO A 393 -28.07 -21.05 9.24
N LEU A 394 -26.80 -21.43 9.10
CA LEU A 394 -26.05 -22.14 10.15
C LEU A 394 -24.79 -21.39 10.57
N GLY A 395 -24.94 -20.48 11.55
CA GLY A 395 -23.91 -20.17 12.56
C GLY A 395 -22.64 -19.43 12.11
N PRO A 396 -21.94 -18.77 13.06
CA PRO A 396 -20.89 -17.77 12.78
C PRO A 396 -19.53 -18.44 12.56
N LEU A 397 -18.64 -17.71 11.87
CA LEU A 397 -17.21 -17.98 11.52
C LEU A 397 -16.98 -18.42 10.06
N ALA A 398 -17.03 -17.48 9.13
CA ALA A 398 -16.51 -17.71 7.77
C ALA A 398 -16.14 -16.39 7.06
N GLY A 399 -14.85 -16.08 7.02
CA GLY A 399 -14.24 -15.12 6.11
C GLY A 399 -13.47 -15.83 4.99
N PHE A 400 -13.26 -15.12 3.88
CA PHE A 400 -12.55 -15.51 2.66
C PHE A 400 -11.28 -16.37 2.90
N SER A 401 -11.36 -17.68 2.58
CA SER A 401 -10.22 -18.50 2.17
C SER A 401 -10.70 -19.53 1.15
N GLY A 402 -10.58 -19.15 -0.13
CA GLY A 402 -10.77 -20.04 -1.25
C GLY A 402 -9.43 -20.34 -1.89
N ARG A 403 -9.15 -21.61 -2.14
CA ARG A 403 -8.02 -22.03 -2.99
C ARG A 403 -8.33 -21.58 -4.41
N LEU A 404 -7.69 -20.54 -4.94
CA LEU A 404 -7.54 -20.43 -6.39
C LEU A 404 -6.58 -21.58 -6.78
N THR A 405 -7.10 -22.75 -7.14
CA THR A 405 -6.23 -23.84 -7.64
C THR A 405 -5.51 -23.42 -8.93
N ARG A 406 -6.00 -22.37 -9.58
CA ARG A 406 -5.49 -21.72 -10.78
C ARG A 406 -6.08 -20.31 -10.86
N VAL A 407 -5.33 -19.33 -11.34
CA VAL A 407 -5.92 -18.07 -11.83
C VAL A 407 -6.84 -18.46 -12.99
N PRO A 408 -8.14 -18.13 -12.98
CA PRO A 408 -9.03 -18.50 -14.06
C PRO A 408 -8.56 -17.83 -15.35
N ASP A 409 -8.24 -18.64 -16.37
CA ASP A 409 -7.71 -18.12 -17.65
C ASP A 409 -8.84 -17.66 -18.59
N THR A 410 -10.10 -17.94 -18.23
CA THR A 410 -11.28 -17.52 -19.00
C THR A 410 -12.36 -16.95 -18.08
N ALA A 411 -13.21 -16.07 -18.63
CA ALA A 411 -14.36 -15.51 -17.92
C ALA A 411 -15.35 -16.61 -17.47
N GLU A 412 -15.47 -17.70 -18.22
CA GLU A 412 -16.29 -18.86 -17.88
C GLU A 412 -15.71 -19.69 -16.73
N GLU A 413 -14.38 -19.84 -16.67
CA GLU A 413 -13.69 -20.46 -15.53
C GLU A 413 -13.78 -19.56 -14.30
N TYR A 414 -13.72 -18.23 -14.48
CA TYR A 414 -13.92 -17.27 -13.40
C TYR A 414 -15.34 -17.36 -12.82
N VAL A 415 -16.38 -17.37 -13.67
CA VAL A 415 -17.77 -17.59 -13.24
C VAL A 415 -17.91 -18.93 -12.53
N ARG A 416 -17.29 -20.00 -13.05
CA ARG A 416 -17.32 -21.32 -12.43
C ARG A 416 -16.65 -21.31 -11.05
N VAL A 417 -15.46 -20.73 -10.93
CA VAL A 417 -14.69 -20.60 -9.68
C VAL A 417 -15.41 -19.69 -8.69
N ALA A 418 -16.02 -18.60 -9.13
CA ALA A 418 -16.85 -17.72 -8.32
C ALA A 418 -18.12 -18.43 -7.82
N ARG A 419 -18.73 -19.29 -8.65
CA ARG A 419 -19.89 -20.13 -8.29
C ARG A 419 -19.51 -21.28 -7.33
N THR A 420 -18.33 -21.88 -7.51
CA THR A 420 -17.82 -22.97 -6.66
C THR A 420 -16.96 -22.46 -5.51
N TRP A 421 -16.92 -21.14 -5.28
CA TRP A 421 -16.18 -20.47 -4.22
C TRP A 421 -16.81 -20.75 -2.85
N GLN A 422 -16.70 -22.02 -2.44
CA GLN A 422 -17.01 -22.53 -1.12
C GLN A 422 -15.76 -22.31 -0.29
N GLY A 423 -15.67 -21.13 0.33
CA GLY A 423 -14.58 -20.78 1.23
C GLY A 423 -14.39 -21.89 2.27
N ARG A 424 -13.16 -22.37 2.42
CA ARG A 424 -12.72 -22.99 3.66
C ARG A 424 -12.53 -21.87 4.69
N PRO A 425 -12.51 -22.18 6.00
CA PRO A 425 -12.08 -21.20 6.99
C PRO A 425 -10.72 -20.64 6.56
N ALA A 426 -10.53 -19.33 6.64
CA ALA A 426 -9.18 -18.80 6.71
C ALA A 426 -8.44 -19.59 7.78
N GLU A 427 -7.27 -20.13 7.44
CA GLU A 427 -6.29 -20.34 8.50
C GLU A 427 -6.11 -18.95 9.08
N ILE A 428 -6.58 -18.76 10.32
CA ILE A 428 -6.12 -17.64 11.13
C ILE A 428 -4.62 -17.87 11.18
N LEU A 429 -3.89 -17.19 10.30
CA LEU A 429 -2.46 -17.11 10.43
C LEU A 429 -2.21 -16.58 11.83
N ASP A 430 -1.27 -17.24 12.50
CA ASP A 430 -0.85 -16.97 13.87
C ASP A 430 -0.96 -15.46 14.19
N GLU A 431 -1.48 -15.12 15.37
CA GLU A 431 -1.72 -13.74 15.87
C GLU A 431 -0.43 -12.86 15.93
N THR A 432 0.64 -13.36 15.33
CA THR A 432 2.02 -12.87 15.28
C THR A 432 2.37 -12.16 13.96
N LEU A 433 1.59 -12.30 12.88
CA LEU A 433 1.77 -11.47 11.66
C LEU A 433 1.14 -10.08 11.89
N GLN A 434 1.96 -9.12 12.33
CA GLN A 434 1.52 -7.79 12.75
C GLN A 434 1.99 -6.72 11.75
N ALA A 435 1.12 -6.35 10.81
CA ALA A 435 1.26 -5.15 9.99
C ALA A 435 0.28 -4.06 10.48
N SER A 436 0.38 -2.85 9.93
CA SER A 436 -0.52 -1.73 10.19
C SER A 436 -0.78 -1.01 8.88
N THR A 437 -1.97 -0.43 8.75
CA THR A 437 -2.40 0.33 7.57
C THR A 437 -3.23 1.51 8.04
N ASP A 438 -3.10 2.66 7.37
CA ASP A 438 -3.91 3.83 7.68
C ASP A 438 -5.36 3.72 7.18
N LEU A 439 -5.70 2.66 6.42
CA LEU A 439 -7.09 2.25 6.19
C LEU A 439 -7.79 1.88 7.50
N GLY A 440 -7.01 1.49 8.52
CA GLY A 440 -7.52 1.24 9.85
C GLY A 440 -8.36 2.39 10.39
N ASP A 441 -7.93 3.64 10.21
CA ASP A 441 -8.70 4.81 10.63
C ASP A 441 -9.99 5.01 9.83
N VAL A 442 -9.98 4.69 8.52
CA VAL A 442 -11.17 4.74 7.66
C VAL A 442 -12.19 3.69 8.08
N SER A 443 -11.73 2.51 8.49
CA SER A 443 -12.59 1.40 8.95
C SER A 443 -13.41 1.71 10.21
N TYR A 444 -13.11 2.82 10.90
CA TYR A 444 -13.91 3.29 12.03
C TYR A 444 -15.11 4.15 11.59
N VAL A 445 -15.09 4.69 10.37
CA VAL A 445 -16.11 5.63 9.87
C VAL A 445 -16.96 5.04 8.75
N VAL A 446 -16.42 4.12 7.96
CA VAL A 446 -17.08 3.48 6.81
C VAL A 446 -16.77 1.98 6.84
N PRO A 447 -17.72 1.09 6.47
CA PRO A 447 -17.44 -0.33 6.31
C PRO A 447 -16.30 -0.55 5.29
N CYS A 448 -15.21 -1.17 5.74
CA CYS A 448 -14.02 -1.40 4.92
C CYS A 448 -13.75 -2.89 4.68
N LEU A 449 -13.03 -3.19 3.60
CA LEU A 449 -12.46 -4.51 3.34
C LEU A 449 -11.08 -4.36 2.66
N GLU A 450 -10.06 -4.98 3.23
CA GLU A 450 -8.67 -5.02 2.72
C GLU A 450 -8.07 -6.44 2.81
N PRO A 451 -8.47 -7.35 1.90
CA PRO A 451 -7.82 -8.64 1.79
C PRO A 451 -6.37 -8.50 1.37
N VAL A 452 -5.52 -9.33 1.97
CA VAL A 452 -4.18 -9.60 1.48
C VAL A 452 -4.24 -10.72 0.45
N TYR A 453 -3.64 -10.54 -0.71
CA TYR A 453 -3.45 -11.59 -1.72
C TYR A 453 -1.98 -11.90 -1.89
N THR A 454 -1.67 -13.15 -2.19
CA THR A 454 -0.28 -13.60 -2.26
C THR A 454 0.32 -13.29 -3.63
N VAL A 455 1.48 -12.66 -3.63
CA VAL A 455 2.35 -12.57 -4.81
C VAL A 455 3.53 -13.53 -4.67
N PRO A 456 4.13 -14.02 -5.77
CA PRO A 456 5.28 -14.91 -5.67
C PRO A 456 6.49 -14.20 -5.07
N THR A 457 6.99 -14.71 -3.95
CA THR A 457 8.16 -14.18 -3.25
C THR A 457 9.21 -15.26 -3.07
N GLU A 458 10.47 -14.90 -3.26
CA GLU A 458 11.59 -15.76 -2.87
C GLU A 458 11.71 -15.88 -1.34
N GLU A 459 12.47 -16.86 -0.88
CA GLU A 459 12.78 -17.01 0.55
C GLU A 459 13.43 -15.73 1.11
N GLY A 460 12.89 -15.24 2.24
CA GLY A 460 13.28 -13.96 2.84
C GLY A 460 12.81 -12.73 2.07
N GLY A 461 11.94 -12.87 1.08
CA GLY A 461 11.37 -11.77 0.30
C GLY A 461 9.98 -11.33 0.77
N SER A 462 9.81 -11.06 2.07
CA SER A 462 8.56 -10.46 2.58
C SER A 462 8.47 -8.97 2.22
N ASN A 463 7.31 -8.34 2.43
CA ASN A 463 7.15 -6.88 2.34
C ASN A 463 8.31 -6.16 3.07
N HIS A 464 8.70 -5.01 2.54
CA HIS A 464 9.78 -4.13 3.00
C HIS A 464 11.18 -4.75 2.81
N THR A 465 11.32 -5.60 1.79
CA THR A 465 12.61 -6.11 1.32
C THR A 465 12.81 -5.76 -0.15
N ALA A 466 14.05 -5.58 -0.59
CA ALA A 466 14.37 -5.37 -2.00
C ALA A 466 13.85 -6.51 -2.89
N LYS A 467 13.83 -7.74 -2.36
CA LYS A 467 13.25 -8.91 -3.04
C LYS A 467 11.76 -8.75 -3.30
N PHE A 468 11.00 -8.18 -2.38
CA PHE A 468 9.57 -7.95 -2.59
C PHE A 468 9.29 -6.86 -3.61
N ALA A 469 10.13 -5.82 -3.67
CA ALA A 469 10.05 -4.83 -4.75
C ALA A 469 10.21 -5.51 -6.11
N GLU A 470 11.17 -6.41 -6.26
CA GLU A 470 11.35 -7.20 -7.49
C GLU A 470 10.15 -8.11 -7.77
N SER A 471 9.60 -8.78 -6.76
CA SER A 471 8.37 -9.57 -6.88
C SER A 471 7.17 -8.74 -7.36
N ALA A 472 7.02 -7.50 -6.87
CA ALA A 472 5.90 -6.62 -7.18
C ALA A 472 5.85 -6.15 -8.64
N ARG A 473 6.94 -6.32 -9.41
CA ARG A 473 6.96 -6.05 -10.84
C ARG A 473 6.84 -7.31 -11.70
N THR A 474 6.64 -8.51 -11.14
CA THR A 474 6.54 -9.75 -11.93
C THR A 474 5.20 -9.85 -12.68
N LEU A 475 5.16 -10.67 -13.73
CA LEU A 475 3.93 -10.91 -14.48
C LEU A 475 2.92 -11.70 -13.63
N GLU A 476 3.42 -12.59 -12.78
CA GLU A 476 2.64 -13.39 -11.87
C GLU A 476 1.99 -12.55 -10.76
N ALA A 477 2.71 -11.57 -10.20
CA ALA A 477 2.14 -10.62 -9.26
C ALA A 477 1.06 -9.75 -9.92
N HIS A 478 1.30 -9.31 -11.16
CA HIS A 478 0.31 -8.60 -11.95
C HIS A 478 -0.97 -9.45 -12.16
N ALA A 479 -0.82 -10.72 -12.57
CA ALA A 479 -1.95 -11.63 -12.76
C ALA A 479 -2.75 -11.87 -11.46
N ALA A 480 -2.06 -12.04 -10.33
CA ALA A 480 -2.71 -12.17 -9.01
C ALA A 480 -3.47 -10.90 -8.61
N THR A 481 -2.93 -9.73 -8.94
CA THR A 481 -3.58 -8.42 -8.72
C THR A 481 -4.87 -8.31 -9.52
N LEU A 482 -4.85 -8.66 -10.82
CA LEU A 482 -6.05 -8.61 -11.66
C LEU A 482 -7.11 -9.61 -11.21
N ALA A 483 -6.71 -10.82 -10.83
CA ALA A 483 -7.63 -11.84 -10.31
C ALA A 483 -8.34 -11.36 -9.03
N THR A 484 -7.59 -10.77 -8.10
CA THR A 484 -8.14 -10.20 -6.86
C THR A 484 -9.04 -9.01 -7.15
N SER A 485 -8.67 -8.15 -8.11
CA SER A 485 -9.46 -7.00 -8.54
C SER A 485 -10.82 -7.41 -9.10
N LYS A 486 -10.90 -8.50 -9.88
CA LYS A 486 -12.19 -9.06 -10.33
C LYS A 486 -13.08 -9.42 -9.13
N CYS A 487 -12.54 -10.09 -8.12
CA CYS A 487 -13.30 -10.49 -6.93
C CYS A 487 -13.84 -9.29 -6.16
N LEU A 488 -13.02 -8.26 -5.95
CA LEU A 488 -13.46 -7.04 -5.28
C LEU A 488 -14.48 -6.25 -6.09
N ALA A 489 -14.35 -6.20 -7.42
CA ALA A 489 -15.36 -5.58 -8.29
C ALA A 489 -16.72 -6.27 -8.18
N ILE A 490 -16.75 -7.60 -8.09
CA ILE A 490 -17.97 -8.37 -7.82
C ILE A 490 -18.55 -8.07 -6.45
N THR A 491 -17.72 -8.00 -5.40
CA THR A 491 -18.18 -7.61 -4.05
C THR A 491 -18.79 -6.20 -4.06
N ALA A 492 -18.16 -5.23 -4.72
CA ALA A 492 -18.69 -3.89 -4.90
C ALA A 492 -20.02 -3.88 -5.66
N LEU A 493 -20.15 -4.64 -6.76
CA LEU A 493 -21.40 -4.75 -7.50
C LEU A 493 -22.51 -5.36 -6.65
N ARG A 494 -22.19 -6.35 -5.81
CA ARG A 494 -23.15 -6.91 -4.86
C ARG A 494 -23.63 -5.86 -3.87
N VAL A 495 -22.75 -5.00 -3.37
CA VAL A 495 -23.16 -3.85 -2.54
C VAL A 495 -24.13 -2.96 -3.30
N LEU A 496 -23.93 -2.71 -4.59
CA LEU A 496 -24.82 -1.86 -5.39
C LEU A 496 -26.19 -2.49 -5.66
N VAL A 497 -26.25 -3.78 -6.00
CA VAL A 497 -27.50 -4.41 -6.49
C VAL A 497 -28.25 -5.24 -5.45
N ASP A 498 -27.57 -5.80 -4.44
CA ASP A 498 -28.16 -6.66 -3.42
C ASP A 498 -28.39 -5.88 -2.11
N ALA A 499 -29.60 -5.35 -1.95
CA ALA A 499 -29.98 -4.57 -0.78
C ALA A 499 -29.92 -5.38 0.53
N ALA A 500 -30.18 -6.68 0.50
CA ALA A 500 -30.11 -7.53 1.68
C ALA A 500 -28.66 -7.77 2.11
N PHE A 501 -27.77 -7.98 1.15
CA PHE A 501 -26.33 -8.05 1.41
C PHE A 501 -25.81 -6.73 1.99
N TYR A 502 -26.14 -5.58 1.38
CA TYR A 502 -25.73 -4.29 1.90
C TYR A 502 -26.25 -4.04 3.33
N GLN A 503 -27.50 -4.42 3.63
CA GLN A 503 -28.01 -4.29 4.99
C GLN A 503 -27.19 -5.13 5.99
N LYS A 504 -26.81 -6.36 5.64
CA LYS A 504 -25.92 -7.18 6.47
C LYS A 504 -24.55 -6.54 6.67
N VAL A 505 -23.98 -5.90 5.63
CA VAL A 505 -22.72 -5.14 5.72
C VAL A 505 -22.85 -4.00 6.75
N ARG A 506 -23.96 -3.24 6.69
CA ARG A 506 -24.25 -2.16 7.64
C ARG A 506 -24.45 -2.67 9.06
N ASP A 507 -25.22 -3.74 9.23
CA ASP A 507 -25.47 -4.34 10.55
C ASP A 507 -24.18 -4.85 11.21
N ALA A 508 -23.28 -5.45 10.42
CA ALA A 508 -21.98 -5.92 10.88
C ALA A 508 -21.09 -4.75 11.33
N PHE A 509 -21.07 -3.65 10.57
CA PHE A 509 -20.35 -2.44 10.90
C PHE A 509 -20.87 -1.78 12.19
N ASP A 510 -22.19 -1.65 12.34
CA ASP A 510 -22.82 -1.10 13.54
C ASP A 510 -22.63 -2.00 14.77
N ALA A 511 -22.51 -3.32 14.58
CA ALA A 511 -22.14 -4.24 15.65
C ALA A 511 -20.68 -4.04 16.12
N GLN A 512 -19.73 -3.88 15.18
CA GLN A 512 -18.32 -3.58 15.50
C GLN A 512 -18.18 -2.28 16.30
N ARG A 513 -18.88 -1.20 15.89
CA ARG A 513 -18.87 0.08 16.61
C ARG A 513 -19.41 -0.04 18.04
N ARG A 514 -20.50 -0.78 18.25
CA ARG A 514 -21.08 -0.98 19.59
C ARG A 514 -20.19 -1.81 20.52
N GLN A 515 -19.40 -2.73 19.97
CA GLN A 515 -18.47 -3.53 20.77
C GLN A 515 -17.36 -2.65 21.37
N GLU A 516 -16.91 -1.65 20.62
CA GLU A 516 -15.91 -0.67 21.06
C GLU A 516 -16.40 0.20 22.22
N ASP A 517 -17.60 0.81 22.10
CA ASP A 517 -18.15 1.67 23.16
C ASP A 517 -18.18 0.93 24.50
N ARG A 518 -18.52 -0.37 24.46
CA ARG A 518 -18.56 -1.25 25.63
C ARG A 518 -17.18 -1.60 26.19
N THR A 519 -16.15 -1.74 25.35
CA THR A 519 -14.78 -2.01 25.82
C THR A 519 -14.09 -0.75 26.32
N GLY A 520 -14.36 0.40 25.70
CA GLY A 520 -13.87 1.71 26.14
C GLY A 520 -14.39 2.08 27.54
N ASP A 521 -15.67 1.88 27.80
CA ASP A 521 -16.28 2.13 29.12
C ASP A 521 -15.75 1.20 30.23
N LYS A 522 -15.36 -0.02 29.88
CA LYS A 522 -14.81 -1.00 30.84
C LYS A 522 -13.34 -0.79 31.19
N GLN A 523 -12.59 -0.06 30.37
CA GLN A 523 -11.18 0.25 30.64
C GLN A 523 -10.97 1.63 31.29
N ARG A 524 -11.99 2.50 31.26
CA ARG A 524 -12.01 3.81 31.94
C ARG A 524 -12.50 3.76 33.39
N ASN A 525 -13.12 2.66 33.80
CA ASN A 525 -13.50 2.35 35.18
C ASN A 525 -12.55 1.29 35.74
#